data_AF-A0A7S1K4U5-F1
#
_entry.id   AF-A0A7S1K4U5-F1
#
_cell.length_a   1.000
_cell.length_b   1.000
_cell.length_c   1.000
_cell.angle_alpha   90.00
_cell.angle_beta   90.00
_cell.angle_gamma   90.00
#
_symmetry.space_group_name_H-M   'P 1'
#
loop_
_entity.id
_entity.type
_entity.pdbx_description
1 polymer ?
#
loop_
_entity_poly.entity_id
_entity_poly.type
_entity_poly.pdbx_seq_one_letter_code
_entity_poly.pdbx_strand_id
1 'polypeptide(L)'
;GGSVSDALQIRPSAFDNAGAGLFVKEAVKEGEVLARVPERFLMRPMGYGVVVDDSGEDPEVPDELRDLIAKVPSQNWMLRLALLVLYHQMNRTPHWYDDYLMTLPESFPSIPMFFKQGDLKALQHPNPNAISHRLWFLQQMHRQIYGPIANTHQDPFAPLAKENDLAAGQKPLTLKSVAWAQAVVTSRSLRGSSGGGPGMMCPLL
;
A
#
# COMPACT_ATOMS: atom_id res chain seq x y z
N GLY A 1 -21.32 4.75 6.47
CA GLY A 1 -21.09 5.30 5.12
C GLY A 1 -21.11 4.18 4.09
N GLY A 2 -20.26 3.17 4.27
CA GLY A 2 -20.45 1.86 3.63
C GLY A 2 -21.37 0.94 4.42
N SER A 3 -21.56 -0.27 3.91
CA SER A 3 -22.34 -1.33 4.55
C SER A 3 -21.60 -2.67 4.42
N VAL A 4 -21.67 -3.50 5.45
CA VAL A 4 -21.19 -4.88 5.47
C VAL A 4 -22.35 -5.76 5.93
N SER A 5 -22.61 -6.86 5.23
CA SER A 5 -23.64 -7.81 5.62
C SER A 5 -23.25 -8.51 6.92
N ASP A 6 -24.21 -8.69 7.84
CA ASP A 6 -24.01 -9.41 9.10
C ASP A 6 -23.64 -10.88 8.89
N ALA A 7 -23.98 -11.42 7.71
CA ALA A 7 -23.58 -12.74 7.26
C ALA A 7 -22.06 -12.86 7.09
N LEU A 8 -21.33 -11.75 6.91
CA LEU A 8 -19.87 -11.78 6.80
C LEU A 8 -19.17 -11.85 8.15
N GLN A 9 -18.01 -12.49 8.13
CA GLN A 9 -17.02 -12.49 9.22
C GLN A 9 -15.62 -12.56 8.64
N ILE A 10 -14.70 -11.86 9.28
CA ILE A 10 -13.27 -12.05 9.04
C ILE A 10 -12.82 -13.23 9.91
N ARG A 11 -12.18 -14.22 9.29
CA ARG A 11 -11.50 -15.29 10.03
C ARG A 11 -10.06 -15.41 9.55
N PRO A 12 -9.10 -15.73 10.44
CA PRO A 12 -7.83 -16.31 10.00
C PRO A 12 -8.16 -17.54 9.15
N SER A 13 -7.53 -17.68 7.97
CA SER A 13 -7.76 -18.86 7.15
C SER A 13 -7.38 -20.13 7.92
N ALA A 14 -8.31 -21.08 8.01
CA ALA A 14 -8.04 -22.42 8.54
C ALA A 14 -7.26 -23.29 7.54
N PHE A 15 -7.18 -22.87 6.28
CA PHE A 15 -6.49 -23.56 5.19
C PHE A 15 -5.29 -22.74 4.72
N ASP A 16 -4.10 -23.33 4.86
CA ASP A 16 -2.81 -22.97 4.25
C ASP A 16 -2.43 -21.49 4.19
N ASN A 17 -1.55 -21.01 5.08
CA ASN A 17 -0.61 -19.86 4.93
C ASN A 17 -1.09 -18.56 4.21
N ALA A 18 -2.37 -18.40 3.93
CA ALA A 18 -2.94 -17.39 3.04
C ALA A 18 -3.40 -16.14 3.80
N GLY A 19 -3.33 -16.16 5.13
CA GLY A 19 -3.72 -15.04 5.99
C GLY A 19 -5.21 -15.02 6.32
N ALA A 20 -5.73 -13.84 6.67
CA ALA A 20 -7.15 -13.64 6.98
C ALA A 20 -8.00 -13.55 5.70
N GLY A 21 -9.24 -14.01 5.78
CA GLY A 21 -10.20 -13.96 4.67
C GLY A 21 -11.63 -13.67 5.15
N LEU A 22 -12.50 -13.36 4.18
CA LEU A 22 -13.93 -13.18 4.40
C LEU A 22 -14.65 -14.53 4.28
N PHE A 23 -15.46 -14.85 5.27
CA PHE A 23 -16.29 -16.05 5.32
C PHE A 23 -17.74 -15.65 5.57
N VAL A 24 -18.65 -16.50 5.11
CA VAL A 24 -20.07 -16.38 5.44
C VAL A 24 -20.40 -17.21 6.69
N LYS A 25 -21.18 -16.64 7.62
CA LYS A 25 -21.74 -17.32 8.79
C LYS A 25 -22.96 -18.16 8.42
N GLU A 26 -23.66 -17.74 7.38
CA GLU A 26 -24.93 -18.31 6.92
C GLU A 26 -25.00 -18.31 5.39
N ALA A 27 -25.97 -19.03 4.83
CA ALA A 27 -26.13 -19.12 3.38
C ALA A 27 -26.55 -17.77 2.79
N VAL A 28 -25.78 -17.28 1.83
CA VAL A 28 -26.06 -16.04 1.07
C VAL A 28 -26.61 -16.39 -0.30
N LYS A 29 -27.49 -15.53 -0.84
CA LYS A 29 -28.08 -15.75 -2.18
C LYS A 29 -27.17 -15.20 -3.28
N GLU A 30 -27.24 -15.81 -4.46
CA GLU A 30 -26.58 -15.24 -5.64
C GLU A 30 -27.13 -13.83 -5.93
N GLY A 31 -26.23 -12.89 -6.23
CA GLY A 31 -26.57 -11.49 -6.46
C GLY A 31 -26.81 -10.67 -5.18
N GLU A 32 -26.73 -11.27 -4.00
CA GLU A 32 -26.82 -10.55 -2.73
C GLU A 32 -25.60 -9.65 -2.53
N VAL A 33 -25.85 -8.41 -2.11
CA VAL A 33 -24.78 -7.43 -1.87
C VAL A 33 -24.21 -7.61 -0.47
N LEU A 34 -23.02 -8.21 -0.40
CA LEU A 34 -22.36 -8.52 0.88
C LEU A 34 -21.61 -7.33 1.47
N ALA A 35 -21.11 -6.42 0.63
CA ALA A 35 -20.42 -5.22 1.07
C ALA A 35 -20.59 -4.08 0.06
N ARG A 36 -20.64 -2.84 0.57
CA ARG A 36 -20.56 -1.60 -0.22
C ARG A 36 -19.52 -0.70 0.40
N VAL A 37 -18.49 -0.36 -0.36
CA VAL A 37 -17.42 0.55 0.05
C VAL A 37 -17.55 1.86 -0.73
N PRO A 38 -17.94 2.98 -0.09
CA PRO A 38 -18.00 4.28 -0.73
C PRO A 38 -16.64 4.72 -1.28
N GLU A 39 -16.64 5.49 -2.36
CA GLU A 39 -15.39 5.90 -3.02
C GLU A 39 -14.44 6.70 -2.12
N ARG A 40 -14.99 7.47 -1.18
CA ARG A 40 -14.23 8.20 -0.16
C ARG A 40 -13.45 7.32 0.80
N PHE A 41 -13.66 6.00 0.79
CA PHE A 41 -12.86 5.05 1.56
C PHE A 41 -11.78 4.36 0.71
N LEU A 42 -11.64 4.70 -0.58
CA LEU A 42 -10.68 4.08 -1.47
C LEU A 42 -9.35 4.88 -1.51
N MET A 43 -8.23 4.18 -1.34
CA MET A 43 -6.90 4.77 -1.49
C MET A 43 -6.45 4.79 -2.94
N ARG A 44 -6.30 5.99 -3.49
CA ARG A 44 -5.90 6.22 -4.88
C ARG A 44 -4.51 6.85 -4.94
N PRO A 45 -3.73 6.59 -5.99
CA PRO A 45 -2.45 7.27 -6.16
C PRO A 45 -2.67 8.77 -6.39
N MET A 46 -1.84 9.62 -5.76
CA MET A 46 -1.94 11.06 -5.96
C MET A 46 -1.76 11.46 -7.43
N GLY A 47 -2.49 12.51 -7.81
CA GLY A 47 -2.62 12.97 -9.20
C GLY A 47 -3.69 12.23 -10.01
N TYR A 48 -4.41 11.27 -9.42
CA TYR A 48 -5.49 10.53 -10.06
C TYR A 48 -6.76 10.53 -9.20
N GLY A 49 -7.51 11.64 -9.25
CA GLY A 49 -8.84 11.76 -8.67
C GLY A 49 -8.89 11.34 -7.20
N VAL A 50 -8.42 12.20 -6.31
CA VAL A 50 -8.72 12.06 -4.87
C VAL A 50 -10.19 12.43 -4.70
N VAL A 51 -10.97 11.57 -4.04
CA VAL A 51 -12.30 11.94 -3.57
C VAL A 51 -12.07 12.81 -2.35
N VAL A 52 -12.18 14.10 -2.61
CA VAL A 52 -12.33 15.17 -1.65
C VAL A 52 -13.47 14.80 -0.71
N ASP A 53 -13.28 14.96 0.60
CA ASP A 53 -14.39 14.87 1.54
C ASP A 53 -15.43 16.00 1.27
N ASP A 54 -16.53 16.01 2.02
CA ASP A 54 -17.53 17.09 1.90
C ASP A 54 -16.97 18.47 2.35
N SER A 55 -15.72 18.53 2.87
CA SER A 55 -15.07 19.75 3.36
C SER A 55 -14.06 20.36 2.36
N GLY A 56 -13.68 19.64 1.30
CA GLY A 56 -12.71 20.17 0.33
C GLY A 56 -11.27 19.68 0.55
N GLU A 57 -11.01 18.93 1.61
CA GLU A 57 -9.65 18.62 2.05
C GLU A 57 -9.30 17.16 1.76
N ASP A 58 -8.20 16.99 1.01
CA ASP A 58 -7.47 15.73 0.93
C ASP A 58 -7.12 15.31 2.38
N PRO A 59 -7.04 14.01 2.74
CA PRO A 59 -6.21 13.58 3.86
C PRO A 59 -5.01 14.53 3.98
N GLU A 60 -4.72 15.05 5.17
CA GLU A 60 -3.67 16.04 5.42
C GLU A 60 -2.30 15.44 5.04
N VAL A 61 -2.04 15.36 3.74
CA VAL A 61 -0.84 14.85 3.11
C VAL A 61 0.07 16.05 3.02
N PRO A 62 1.21 16.03 3.75
CA PRO A 62 2.15 17.14 3.74
C PRO A 62 2.63 17.43 2.32
N ASP A 63 2.89 18.70 2.03
CA ASP A 63 3.41 19.14 0.74
C ASP A 63 4.71 18.41 0.37
N GLU A 64 5.55 18.07 1.36
CA GLU A 64 6.77 17.30 1.15
C GLU A 64 6.49 15.89 0.58
N LEU A 65 5.39 15.26 1.01
CA LEU A 65 4.97 13.96 0.47
C LEU A 65 4.42 14.13 -0.96
N ARG A 66 3.65 15.20 -1.19
CA ARG A 66 3.15 15.55 -2.53
C ARG A 66 4.31 15.74 -3.52
N ASP A 67 5.31 16.50 -3.13
CA ASP A 67 6.51 16.77 -3.93
C ASP A 67 7.34 15.51 -4.19
N LEU A 68 7.52 14.65 -3.19
CA LEU A 68 8.20 13.37 -3.36
C LEU A 68 7.45 12.46 -4.35
N ILE A 69 6.13 12.34 -4.22
CA ILE A 69 5.31 11.51 -5.10
C ILE A 69 5.24 12.09 -6.52
N ALA A 70 5.26 13.42 -6.68
CA ALA A 70 5.31 14.08 -7.97
C ALA A 70 6.59 13.74 -8.76
N LYS A 71 7.72 13.52 -8.08
CA LYS A 71 8.98 13.07 -8.71
C LYS A 71 8.92 11.64 -9.25
N VAL A 72 7.96 10.82 -8.80
CA VAL A 72 7.76 9.47 -9.34
C VAL A 72 6.95 9.56 -10.65
N PRO A 73 7.38 8.93 -11.76
CA PRO A 73 6.64 8.96 -13.02
C PRO A 73 5.19 8.47 -12.86
N SER A 74 4.24 9.12 -13.54
CA SER A 74 2.80 8.86 -13.40
C SER A 74 2.39 7.42 -13.74
N GLN A 75 3.04 6.87 -14.77
CA GLN A 75 2.96 5.48 -15.20
C GLN A 75 3.35 4.47 -14.11
N ASN A 76 4.11 4.89 -13.09
CA ASN A 76 4.40 4.08 -11.92
C ASN A 76 3.47 4.42 -10.74
N TRP A 77 2.17 4.40 -11.02
CA TRP A 77 1.12 4.68 -10.04
C TRP A 77 1.19 3.76 -8.81
N MET A 78 1.68 2.52 -8.97
CA MET A 78 1.84 1.57 -7.87
C MET A 78 2.81 2.11 -6.82
N LEU A 79 3.92 2.72 -7.27
CA LEU A 79 4.89 3.30 -6.35
C LEU A 79 4.35 4.57 -5.69
N ARG A 80 3.62 5.41 -6.45
CA ARG A 80 2.95 6.59 -5.89
C ARG A 80 1.99 6.19 -4.77
N LEU A 81 1.18 5.16 -5.00
CA LEU A 81 0.28 4.61 -3.99
C LEU A 81 1.04 3.96 -2.82
N ALA A 82 2.15 3.27 -3.09
CA ALA A 82 2.97 2.65 -2.05
C ALA A 82 3.58 3.69 -1.09
N LEU A 83 4.02 4.84 -1.61
CA LEU A 83 4.52 5.94 -0.76
C LEU A 83 3.42 6.52 0.13
N LEU A 84 2.19 6.63 -0.39
CA LEU A 84 1.04 7.07 0.38
C LEU A 84 0.66 6.05 1.48
N VAL A 85 0.57 4.76 1.13
CA VAL A 85 0.36 3.66 2.11
C VAL A 85 1.39 3.72 3.21
N LEU A 86 2.66 3.87 2.86
CA LEU A 86 3.75 3.88 3.83
C LEU A 86 3.73 5.11 4.73
N TYR A 87 3.36 6.27 4.19
CA TYR A 87 3.19 7.49 4.97
C TYR A 87 2.11 7.29 6.04
N HIS A 88 0.91 6.86 5.65
CA HIS A 88 -0.17 6.61 6.61
C HIS A 88 0.14 5.44 7.56
N GLN A 89 0.89 4.43 7.13
CA GLN A 89 1.31 3.35 8.04
C GLN A 89 2.24 3.86 9.17
N MET A 90 3.09 4.85 8.85
CA MET A 90 4.05 5.43 9.80
C MET A 90 3.46 6.57 10.61
N ASN A 91 2.54 7.33 10.00
CA ASN A 91 1.81 8.41 10.61
C ASN A 91 0.65 7.83 11.42
N ARG A 92 0.80 7.75 12.74
CA ARG A 92 -0.23 7.21 13.66
C ARG A 92 -1.35 8.21 13.96
N THR A 93 -1.48 9.25 13.15
CA THR A 93 -2.55 10.24 13.27
C THR A 93 -3.86 9.59 12.81
N PRO A 94 -4.93 9.63 13.64
CA PRO A 94 -6.21 9.03 13.32
C PRO A 94 -6.70 9.39 11.92
N HIS A 95 -6.82 8.38 11.07
CA HIS A 95 -7.31 8.51 9.71
C HIS A 95 -8.27 7.36 9.37
N TRP A 96 -9.16 7.59 8.39
CA TRP A 96 -10.13 6.59 7.96
C TRP A 96 -9.53 5.35 7.29
N TYR A 97 -8.21 5.33 7.08
CA TYR A 97 -7.46 4.15 6.63
C TYR A 97 -6.84 3.35 7.78
N ASP A 98 -6.74 3.89 8.99
CA ASP A 98 -5.87 3.33 10.03
C ASP A 98 -6.24 1.90 10.37
N ASP A 99 -7.53 1.63 10.60
CA ASP A 99 -8.02 0.29 10.88
C ASP A 99 -7.65 -0.68 9.75
N TYR A 100 -7.78 -0.24 8.50
CA TYR A 100 -7.40 -1.06 7.34
C TYR A 100 -5.89 -1.31 7.28
N LEU A 101 -5.09 -0.27 7.46
CA LEU A 101 -3.64 -0.33 7.43
C LEU A 101 -3.07 -1.23 8.54
N MET A 102 -3.69 -1.23 9.72
CA MET A 102 -3.35 -2.13 10.82
C MET A 102 -3.69 -3.60 10.54
N THR A 103 -4.59 -3.90 9.60
CA THR A 103 -4.86 -5.28 9.15
C THR A 103 -3.92 -5.77 8.06
N LEU A 104 -3.04 -4.92 7.52
CA LEU A 104 -2.09 -5.32 6.50
C LEU A 104 -1.06 -6.33 7.06
N PRO A 105 -0.60 -7.28 6.24
CA PRO A 105 0.37 -8.26 6.69
C PRO A 105 1.73 -7.60 6.94
N GLU A 106 2.39 -7.99 8.03
CA GLU A 106 3.73 -7.53 8.35
C GLU A 106 4.79 -8.01 7.34
N SER A 107 4.53 -9.13 6.65
CA SER A 107 5.46 -9.70 5.67
C SER A 107 4.75 -10.41 4.52
N PHE A 108 5.48 -10.60 3.42
CA PHE A 108 5.00 -11.21 2.19
C PHE A 108 5.89 -12.39 1.79
N PRO A 109 5.80 -13.53 2.48
CA PRO A 109 6.69 -14.67 2.25
C PRO A 109 6.50 -15.32 0.86
N SER A 110 5.38 -15.05 0.18
CA SER A 110 5.07 -15.56 -1.16
C SER A 110 5.45 -14.60 -2.30
N ILE A 111 5.89 -13.38 -2.01
CA ILE A 111 6.28 -12.42 -3.05
C ILE A 111 7.76 -12.62 -3.38
N PRO A 112 8.11 -12.95 -4.64
CA PRO A 112 9.48 -13.28 -5.02
C PRO A 112 10.53 -12.21 -4.72
N MET A 113 10.11 -10.94 -4.63
CA MET A 113 10.99 -9.83 -4.24
C MET A 113 11.68 -10.03 -2.88
N PHE A 114 11.09 -10.83 -1.99
CA PHE A 114 11.64 -11.13 -0.66
C PHE A 114 12.35 -12.48 -0.59
N PHE A 115 12.46 -13.20 -1.70
CA PHE A 115 13.09 -14.53 -1.72
C PHE A 115 14.61 -14.39 -1.65
N LYS A 116 15.28 -15.42 -1.12
CA LYS A 116 16.74 -15.48 -1.19
C LYS A 116 17.17 -15.69 -2.64
N GLN A 117 18.39 -15.28 -2.96
CA GLN A 117 18.92 -15.39 -4.33
C GLN A 117 18.94 -16.83 -4.87
N GLY A 118 19.13 -17.83 -4.00
CA GLY A 118 19.05 -19.25 -4.37
C GLY A 118 17.65 -19.65 -4.83
N ASP A 119 16.63 -19.23 -4.08
CA ASP A 119 15.23 -19.56 -4.34
C ASP A 119 14.71 -18.87 -5.60
N LEU A 120 15.18 -17.66 -5.88
CA LEU A 120 14.86 -16.93 -7.11
C LEU A 120 15.29 -17.66 -8.39
N LYS A 121 16.42 -18.37 -8.36
CA LYS A 121 16.92 -19.14 -9.51
C LYS A 121 16.08 -20.39 -9.79
N ALA A 122 15.36 -20.89 -8.77
CA ALA A 122 14.49 -22.04 -8.90
C ALA A 122 13.10 -21.67 -9.47
N LEU A 123 12.76 -20.38 -9.55
CA LEU A 123 11.49 -19.93 -10.11
C LEU A 123 11.49 -20.08 -11.63
N GLN A 124 10.55 -20.89 -12.14
CA GLN A 124 10.20 -20.88 -13.56
C GLN A 124 9.38 -19.62 -13.91
N HIS A 125 8.51 -19.20 -12.99
CA HIS A 125 7.73 -17.96 -13.05
C HIS A 125 7.51 -17.37 -11.65
N PRO A 126 7.44 -16.03 -11.49
CA PRO A 126 7.67 -15.01 -12.52
C PRO A 126 9.13 -14.96 -12.96
N ASN A 127 9.38 -14.41 -14.15
CA ASN A 127 10.72 -14.32 -14.73
C ASN A 127 11.67 -13.59 -13.74
N PRO A 128 12.80 -14.21 -13.34
CA PRO A 128 13.78 -13.59 -12.46
C PRO A 128 14.22 -12.19 -12.91
N ASN A 129 14.31 -11.95 -14.22
CA ASN A 129 14.65 -10.63 -14.77
C ASN A 129 13.60 -9.57 -14.43
N ALA A 130 12.31 -9.93 -14.38
CA ALA A 130 11.25 -8.99 -14.00
C ALA A 130 11.36 -8.62 -12.51
N ILE A 131 11.72 -9.58 -11.65
CA ILE A 131 11.97 -9.35 -10.22
C ILE A 131 13.20 -8.45 -10.05
N SER A 132 14.30 -8.77 -10.73
CA SER A 132 15.53 -7.97 -10.71
C SER A 132 15.30 -6.55 -11.20
N HIS A 133 14.53 -6.37 -12.28
CA HIS A 133 14.18 -5.06 -12.79
C HIS A 133 13.36 -4.25 -11.77
N ARG A 134 12.40 -4.89 -11.10
CA ARG A 134 11.60 -4.24 -10.04
C ARG A 134 12.46 -3.82 -8.84
N LEU A 135 13.35 -4.70 -8.37
CA LEU A 135 14.30 -4.39 -7.30
C LEU A 135 15.26 -3.25 -7.69
N TRP A 136 15.78 -3.29 -8.92
CA TRP A 136 16.62 -2.23 -9.46
C TRP A 136 15.88 -0.89 -9.46
N PHE A 137 14.63 -0.87 -9.94
CA PHE A 137 13.83 0.34 -9.96
C PHE A 137 13.58 0.90 -8.56
N LEU A 138 13.24 0.05 -7.57
CA LEU A 138 13.09 0.49 -6.18
C LEU A 138 14.39 1.08 -5.62
N GLN A 139 15.53 0.47 -5.94
CA GLN A 139 16.83 0.98 -5.54
C GLN A 139 17.15 2.32 -6.20
N GLN A 140 16.83 2.49 -7.49
CA GLN A 140 17.03 3.78 -8.17
C GLN A 140 16.12 4.86 -7.59
N MET A 141 14.85 4.57 -7.32
CA MET A 141 13.96 5.51 -6.65
C MET A 141 14.56 5.93 -5.29
N HIS A 142 14.96 4.96 -4.47
CA HIS A 142 15.52 5.25 -3.16
C HIS A 142 16.79 6.09 -3.25
N ARG A 143 17.69 5.81 -4.20
CA ARG A 143 18.97 6.53 -4.35
C ARG A 143 18.83 7.90 -5.00
N GLN A 144 18.02 8.01 -6.06
CA GLN A 144 17.97 9.20 -6.92
C GLN A 144 16.85 10.16 -6.52
N ILE A 145 15.74 9.65 -5.98
CA ILE A 145 14.56 10.48 -5.65
C ILE A 145 14.54 10.79 -4.16
N TYR A 146 14.56 9.76 -3.29
CA TYR A 146 14.48 9.95 -1.85
C TYR A 146 15.83 10.29 -1.21
N GLY A 147 16.91 9.65 -1.64
CA GLY A 147 18.26 9.81 -1.09
C GLY A 147 18.72 11.27 -0.94
N PRO A 148 18.49 12.15 -1.93
CA PRO A 148 18.86 13.57 -1.84
C PRO A 148 18.06 14.39 -0.82
N ILE A 149 16.83 13.98 -0.49
CA ILE A 149 15.95 14.71 0.44
C ILE A 149 15.93 14.10 1.84
N ALA A 150 16.45 12.89 2.01
CA ALA A 150 16.42 12.15 3.27
C ALA A 150 17.07 12.95 4.43
N ASN A 151 16.38 13.00 5.58
CA ASN A 151 16.77 13.76 6.78
C ASN A 151 16.90 15.28 6.57
N THR A 152 16.32 15.84 5.49
CA THR A 152 16.22 17.28 5.30
C THR A 152 14.82 17.77 5.70
N HIS A 153 14.58 19.08 5.66
CA HIS A 153 13.23 19.64 5.85
C HIS A 153 12.24 19.18 4.78
N GLN A 154 12.74 18.65 3.64
CA GLN A 154 11.93 18.11 2.55
C GLN A 154 11.62 16.61 2.73
N ASP A 155 12.05 15.98 3.83
CA ASP A 155 11.77 14.57 4.11
C ASP A 155 10.41 14.41 4.81
N PRO A 156 9.35 13.95 4.11
CA PRO A 156 8.02 13.80 4.72
C PRO A 156 7.97 12.72 5.81
N PHE A 157 8.98 11.84 5.89
CA PHE A 157 9.03 10.76 6.86
C PHE A 157 9.94 11.06 8.06
N ALA A 158 10.76 12.12 8.00
CA ALA A 158 11.67 12.47 9.08
C ALA A 158 10.97 12.81 10.41
N PRO A 159 9.84 13.55 10.43
CA PRO A 159 9.08 13.76 11.67
C PRO A 159 8.55 12.45 12.25
N LEU A 160 8.00 11.58 11.39
CA LEU A 160 7.41 10.30 11.77
C LEU A 160 8.44 9.33 12.37
N ALA A 161 9.69 9.38 11.92
CA ALA A 161 10.77 8.58 12.51
C ALA A 161 11.06 8.96 13.97
N LYS A 162 10.96 10.25 14.30
CA LYS A 162 11.21 10.74 15.66
C LYS A 162 10.08 10.34 16.61
N GLU A 163 8.84 10.35 16.15
CA GLU A 163 7.68 9.93 16.94
C GLU A 163 7.62 8.42 17.21
N ASN A 164 8.18 7.63 16.29
CA ASN A 164 8.21 6.17 16.40
C ASN A 164 9.46 5.62 17.13
N ASP A 165 10.21 6.46 17.86
CA ASP A 165 11.45 6.09 18.58
C ASP A 165 12.47 5.34 17.71
N LEU A 166 12.57 5.66 16.41
CA LEU A 166 13.64 5.11 15.58
C LEU A 166 14.99 5.62 16.09
N ALA A 167 15.94 4.72 16.30
CA ALA A 167 17.26 5.06 16.83
C ALA A 167 17.94 6.15 15.97
N ALA A 168 18.65 7.07 16.63
CA ALA A 168 19.34 8.18 15.96
C ALA A 168 20.20 7.68 14.78
N GLY A 169 19.90 8.16 13.56
CA GLY A 169 20.57 7.76 12.32
C GLY A 169 19.85 6.69 11.50
N GLN A 170 18.77 6.08 12.00
CA GLN A 170 17.91 5.23 11.17
C GLN A 170 17.09 6.09 10.19
N LYS A 171 17.10 5.69 8.91
CA LYS A 171 16.31 6.37 7.89
C LYS A 171 14.84 5.93 8.00
N PRO A 172 13.88 6.87 8.03
CA PRO A 172 12.47 6.52 8.09
C PRO A 172 12.05 5.66 6.88
N LEU A 173 12.51 6.06 5.70
CA LEU A 173 12.24 5.37 4.44
C LEU A 173 13.44 4.50 4.06
N THR A 174 13.31 3.20 4.29
CA THR A 174 14.31 2.20 3.89
C THR A 174 13.86 1.52 2.59
N LEU A 175 14.80 0.92 1.85
CA LEU A 175 14.44 0.10 0.69
C LEU A 175 13.47 -1.03 1.07
N LYS A 176 13.60 -1.59 2.28
CA LYS A 176 12.72 -2.62 2.81
C LYS A 176 11.30 -2.12 3.03
N SER A 177 11.11 -0.93 3.61
CA SER A 177 9.77 -0.38 3.84
C SER A 177 9.08 -0.02 2.53
N VAL A 178 9.81 0.52 1.55
CA VAL A 178 9.28 0.76 0.19
C VAL A 178 8.91 -0.56 -0.49
N ALA A 179 9.76 -1.58 -0.40
CA ALA A 179 9.46 -2.89 -0.98
C ALA A 179 8.21 -3.53 -0.35
N TRP A 180 8.07 -3.43 0.98
CA TRP A 180 6.86 -3.85 1.69
C TRP A 180 5.61 -3.11 1.20
N ALA A 181 5.65 -1.79 1.12
CA ALA A 181 4.50 -1.01 0.67
C ALA A 181 4.15 -1.30 -0.80
N GLN A 182 5.15 -1.51 -1.67
CA GLN A 182 4.89 -1.90 -3.04
C GLN A 182 4.29 -3.31 -3.13
N ALA A 183 4.68 -4.22 -2.24
CA ALA A 183 4.10 -5.56 -2.13
C ALA A 183 2.63 -5.51 -1.65
N VAL A 184 2.32 -4.67 -0.66
CA VAL A 184 0.94 -4.35 -0.25
C VAL A 184 0.13 -3.92 -1.46
N VAL A 185 0.58 -2.89 -2.18
CA VAL A 185 -0.14 -2.35 -3.33
C VAL A 185 -0.32 -3.41 -4.41
N THR A 186 0.73 -4.13 -4.81
CA THR A 186 0.59 -5.11 -5.91
C THR A 186 -0.20 -6.36 -5.57
N SER A 187 -0.42 -6.65 -4.29
CA SER A 187 -1.22 -7.80 -3.86
C SER A 187 -2.69 -7.47 -3.61
N ARG A 188 -3.02 -6.20 -3.33
CA ARG A 188 -4.34 -5.78 -2.86
C ARG A 188 -4.99 -4.64 -3.64
N SER A 189 -4.27 -4.02 -4.59
CA SER A 189 -4.88 -2.97 -5.41
C SER A 189 -5.88 -3.56 -6.40
N LEU A 190 -7.07 -2.98 -6.45
CA LEU A 190 -8.10 -3.27 -7.43
C LEU A 190 -8.02 -2.28 -8.58
N ARG A 191 -8.32 -2.72 -9.81
CA ARG A 191 -8.49 -1.83 -10.96
C ARG A 191 -9.98 -1.69 -11.28
N GLY A 192 -10.41 -0.48 -11.57
CA GLY A 192 -11.76 -0.21 -12.04
C GLY A 192 -12.06 -0.92 -13.37
N SER A 193 -13.34 -1.16 -13.63
CA SER A 193 -13.86 -1.90 -14.80
C SER A 193 -13.47 -1.30 -16.15
N SER A 194 -13.05 -0.03 -16.21
CA SER A 194 -12.57 0.61 -17.44
C SER A 194 -11.13 0.24 -17.83
N GLY A 195 -10.42 -0.56 -17.02
CA GLY A 195 -9.15 -1.24 -17.36
C GLY A 195 -7.91 -0.35 -17.55
N GLY A 196 -8.09 0.92 -17.92
CA GLY A 196 -7.00 1.85 -18.24
C GLY A 196 -6.55 2.76 -17.09
N GLY A 197 -7.33 2.86 -16.02
CA GLY A 197 -7.01 3.71 -14.87
C GLY A 197 -5.98 3.11 -13.90
N PRO A 198 -5.40 3.92 -13.01
CA PRO A 198 -4.59 3.41 -11.91
C PRO A 198 -5.42 2.49 -10.99
N GLY A 199 -4.74 1.58 -10.31
CA GLY A 199 -5.36 0.79 -9.26
C GLY A 199 -5.58 1.60 -7.99
N MET A 200 -6.43 1.09 -7.11
CA MET A 200 -6.79 1.67 -5.81
C MET A 200 -6.81 0.60 -4.73
N MET A 201 -6.49 0.95 -3.49
CA MET A 201 -6.70 0.06 -2.34
C MET A 201 -8.14 0.23 -1.86
N CYS A 202 -8.83 -0.87 -1.64
CA CYS A 202 -10.19 -0.86 -1.11
C CYS A 202 -10.16 -1.51 0.28
N PRO A 203 -10.33 -0.75 1.37
CA PRO A 203 -10.62 -1.34 2.66
C PRO A 203 -11.74 -2.37 2.55
N LEU A 204 -11.62 -3.48 3.26
CA LEU A 204 -12.51 -4.65 3.26
C LEU A 204 -12.38 -5.63 2.07
N LEU A 205 -11.88 -5.21 0.89
CA LEU A 205 -11.80 -6.05 -0.32
C LEU A 205 -10.36 -6.44 -0.71
#